data_AF-A0A2T2RK15-F1
#
_entry.id   AF-A0A2T2RK15-F1
#
_cell.length_a   1.000
_cell.length_b   1.000
_cell.length_c   1.000
_cell.angle_alpha   90.00
_cell.angle_beta   90.00
_cell.angle_gamma   90.00
#
_symmetry.space_group_name_H-M   'P 1'
#
loop_
_entity.id
_entity.type
_entity.pdbx_description
1 polymer ?
#
loop_
_entity_poly.entity_id
_entity_poly.type
_entity_poly.pdbx_seq_one_letter_code
_entity_poly.pdbx_strand_id
1 'polypeptide(L)'
;MPHGHAHLLPPRAEAASVTHADYRPDRATFAAQAADHPLVPVWRDVLADLHTPAGVYDRVRDLPGATFLLESVEQGERWGRYSFVGCDPLLEVRGRAGGAPDRARRRCRRCSRGWWATWATTWCA
;
A
#
# COMPACT_ATOMS: atom_id res chain seq x y z
N MET A 1 16.06 43.00 -4.46
CA MET A 1 15.72 42.02 -5.51
C MET A 1 15.64 40.64 -4.85
N PRO A 2 14.46 40.04 -4.67
CA PRO A 2 14.40 38.62 -4.33
C PRO A 2 14.39 37.80 -5.63
N HIS A 3 15.39 36.95 -5.82
CA HIS A 3 15.40 35.98 -6.90
C HIS A 3 14.45 34.83 -6.54
N GLY A 4 13.21 34.96 -6.97
CA GLY A 4 12.22 33.88 -6.92
C GLY A 4 12.63 32.79 -7.92
N HIS A 5 13.25 31.73 -7.43
CA HIS A 5 13.38 30.49 -8.19
C HIS A 5 11.98 29.85 -8.23
N ALA A 6 11.24 30.16 -9.29
CA ALA A 6 10.06 29.39 -9.65
C ALA A 6 10.52 27.96 -9.88
N HIS A 7 10.30 27.10 -8.88
CA HIS A 7 10.36 25.66 -9.07
C HIS A 7 9.23 25.34 -10.04
N LEU A 8 9.57 25.26 -11.33
CA LEU A 8 8.70 24.71 -12.36
C LEU A 8 8.37 23.30 -11.92
N LEU A 9 7.20 23.14 -11.29
CA LEU A 9 6.56 21.86 -11.16
C LEU A 9 6.45 21.34 -12.60
N PRO A 10 7.00 20.17 -12.96
CA PRO A 10 6.76 19.63 -14.28
C PRO A 10 5.25 19.58 -14.50
N PRO A 11 4.77 19.81 -15.75
CA PRO A 11 3.36 19.57 -16.07
C PRO A 11 3.05 18.16 -15.56
N ARG A 12 1.96 18.02 -14.79
CA ARG A 12 1.49 16.74 -14.27
C ARG A 12 1.64 15.74 -15.41
N ALA A 13 2.61 14.83 -15.28
CA ALA A 13 2.85 13.81 -16.29
C ALA A 13 1.49 13.23 -16.63
N GLU A 14 1.15 13.21 -17.92
CA GLU A 14 -0.03 12.52 -18.43
C GLU A 14 -0.10 11.19 -17.71
N ALA A 15 -1.01 11.10 -16.74
CA ALA A 15 -1.27 9.86 -16.07
C ALA A 15 -1.89 9.00 -17.16
N ALA A 16 -1.08 8.11 -17.75
CA ALA A 16 -1.57 7.06 -18.63
C ALA A 16 -2.88 6.56 -18.04
N SER A 17 -3.97 6.71 -18.79
CA SER A 17 -5.32 6.52 -18.27
C SER A 17 -5.41 5.14 -17.65
N VAL A 18 -5.45 5.07 -16.32
CA VAL A 18 -5.48 3.79 -15.60
C VAL A 18 -6.82 3.15 -15.91
N THR A 19 -6.81 2.08 -16.69
CA THR A 19 -8.03 1.32 -16.99
C THR A 19 -8.17 0.19 -15.97
N HIS A 20 -9.42 -0.23 -15.70
CA HIS A 20 -9.66 -1.41 -14.84
C HIS A 20 -9.08 -2.71 -15.43
N ALA A 21 -8.74 -2.73 -16.73
CA ALA A 21 -8.20 -3.91 -17.40
C ALA A 21 -6.77 -4.25 -16.99
N ASP A 22 -6.03 -3.29 -16.39
CA ASP A 22 -4.64 -3.47 -16.02
C ASP A 22 -4.47 -4.16 -14.64
N TYR A 23 -5.57 -4.34 -13.89
CA TYR A 23 -5.55 -4.95 -12.57
C TYR A 23 -5.79 -6.47 -12.64
N ARG A 24 -5.08 -7.19 -11.78
CA ARG A 24 -5.17 -8.64 -11.56
C ARG A 24 -5.51 -8.91 -10.10
N PRO A 25 -6.44 -9.82 -9.79
CA PRO A 25 -7.41 -10.42 -10.71
C PRO A 25 -8.35 -9.35 -11.32
N ASP A 26 -8.96 -9.66 -12.47
CA ASP A 26 -10.07 -8.83 -12.96
C ASP A 26 -11.28 -8.91 -12.01
N ARG A 27 -12.27 -8.05 -12.24
CA ARG A 27 -13.43 -7.94 -11.34
C ARG A 27 -14.21 -9.24 -11.17
N ALA A 28 -14.42 -10.00 -12.26
CA ALA A 28 -15.20 -11.23 -12.21
C ALA A 28 -14.44 -12.32 -11.45
N THR A 29 -13.14 -12.44 -11.73
CA THR A 29 -12.22 -13.37 -11.07
C THR A 29 -12.05 -13.04 -9.59
N PHE A 30 -11.94 -11.75 -9.24
CA PHE A 30 -11.93 -11.29 -7.85
C PHE A 30 -13.19 -11.73 -7.12
N ALA A 31 -14.37 -11.53 -7.71
CA ALA A 31 -15.65 -11.89 -7.07
C ALA A 31 -15.75 -13.40 -6.82
N ALA A 32 -15.26 -14.21 -7.75
CA ALA A 32 -15.19 -15.66 -7.57
C ALA A 32 -14.22 -16.05 -6.44
N GLN A 33 -13.00 -15.52 -6.44
CA GLN A 33 -12.00 -15.81 -5.42
C GLN A 33 -12.41 -15.33 -4.01
N ALA A 34 -13.09 -14.19 -3.93
CA ALA A 34 -13.54 -13.62 -2.66
C ALA A 34 -14.65 -14.43 -1.98
N ALA A 35 -15.31 -15.35 -2.70
CA ALA A 35 -16.26 -16.28 -2.09
C ALA A 35 -15.55 -17.30 -1.17
N ASP A 36 -14.32 -17.69 -1.52
CA ASP A 36 -13.59 -18.78 -0.85
C ASP A 36 -12.37 -18.28 -0.04
N HIS A 37 -11.93 -17.05 -0.26
CA HIS A 37 -10.73 -16.49 0.38
C HIS A 37 -11.02 -15.21 1.18
N PRO A 38 -10.59 -15.12 2.46
CA PRO A 38 -10.81 -13.94 3.29
C PRO A 38 -9.96 -12.73 2.87
N LEU A 39 -8.95 -12.94 2.02
CA LEU A 39 -8.08 -11.90 1.48
C LEU A 39 -7.70 -12.27 0.05
N VAL A 40 -8.00 -11.39 -0.90
CA VAL A 40 -7.62 -11.53 -2.32
C VAL A 40 -6.81 -10.30 -2.72
N PRO A 41 -5.51 -10.44 -3.06
CA PRO A 41 -4.68 -9.31 -3.45
C PRO A 41 -5.05 -8.82 -4.85
N VAL A 42 -5.33 -7.52 -4.97
CA VAL A 42 -5.51 -6.86 -6.27
C VAL A 42 -4.24 -6.06 -6.56
N TRP A 43 -3.60 -6.36 -7.68
CA TRP A 43 -2.29 -5.82 -8.06
C TRP A 43 -2.25 -5.51 -9.55
N ARG A 44 -1.19 -4.82 -9.97
CA ARG A 44 -0.85 -4.61 -11.37
C ARG A 44 0.65 -4.41 -11.49
N ASP A 45 1.19 -4.68 -12.66
CA ASP A 45 2.56 -4.30 -12.99
C ASP A 45 2.60 -2.83 -13.44
N VAL A 46 3.65 -2.13 -13.05
CA VAL A 46 3.92 -0.74 -13.45
C VAL A 46 5.38 -0.65 -13.86
N LEU A 47 5.65 0.00 -15.00
CA LEU A 47 7.01 0.29 -15.41
C LEU A 47 7.63 1.29 -14.42
N ALA A 48 8.71 0.87 -13.75
CA ALA A 48 9.32 1.63 -12.66
C ALA A 48 10.83 1.82 -12.84
N ASP A 49 11.32 1.76 -14.08
CA ASP A 49 12.77 1.77 -14.41
C ASP A 49 13.52 3.01 -13.90
N LEU A 50 12.80 4.11 -13.67
CA LEU A 50 13.35 5.36 -13.14
C LEU A 50 13.12 5.54 -11.63
N HIS A 51 12.72 4.48 -10.93
CA HIS A 51 12.42 4.50 -9.51
C HIS A 51 13.31 3.51 -8.76
N THR A 52 14.00 4.01 -7.74
CA THR A 52 14.65 3.16 -6.73
C THR A 52 13.66 2.85 -5.60
N PRO A 53 13.77 1.72 -4.88
CA PRO A 53 12.88 1.42 -3.76
C PRO A 53 12.86 2.54 -2.71
N ALA A 54 14.03 3.07 -2.34
CA ALA A 54 14.13 4.24 -1.44
C ALA A 54 13.43 5.48 -2.01
N GLY A 55 13.53 5.74 -3.31
CA GLY A 55 12.82 6.84 -3.96
C GLY A 55 11.30 6.65 -3.99
N VAL A 56 10.81 5.41 -4.12
CA VAL A 56 9.36 5.13 -3.98
C VAL A 56 8.92 5.33 -2.54
N TYR A 57 9.70 4.87 -1.57
CA TYR A 57 9.41 5.05 -0.15
C TYR A 57 9.33 6.54 0.25
N ASP A 58 10.25 7.37 -0.25
CA ASP A 58 10.26 8.82 0.01
C ASP A 58 8.93 9.50 -0.38
N ARG A 59 8.24 8.99 -1.40
CA ARG A 59 6.94 9.51 -1.85
C ARG A 59 5.77 9.13 -0.93
N VAL A 60 5.90 8.10 -0.10
CA VAL A 60 4.80 7.57 0.72
C VAL A 60 5.03 7.69 2.22
N ARG A 61 6.27 7.96 2.67
CA ARG A 61 6.63 7.99 4.09
C ARG A 61 5.83 8.99 4.95
N ASP A 62 5.33 10.06 4.33
CA ASP A 62 4.59 11.14 5.01
C ASP A 62 3.06 10.92 4.95
N LEU A 63 2.59 9.80 4.38
CA LEU A 63 1.18 9.47 4.36
C LEU A 63 0.67 9.12 5.76
N PRO A 64 -0.61 9.42 6.09
CA PRO A 64 -1.16 9.09 7.40
C PRO A 64 -1.24 7.58 7.63
N GLY A 65 -0.57 7.08 8.67
CA GLY A 65 -0.54 5.66 9.02
C GLY A 65 0.89 5.18 9.24
N ALA A 66 1.07 3.90 9.55
CA ALA A 66 2.40 3.30 9.55
C ALA A 66 2.89 3.10 8.10
N THR A 67 4.19 3.30 7.87
CA THR A 67 4.86 3.07 6.59
C THR A 67 6.10 2.22 6.82
N PHE A 68 6.51 1.47 5.80
CA PHE A 68 7.74 0.68 5.87
C PHE A 68 8.39 0.53 4.49
N LEU A 69 9.71 0.34 4.51
CA LEU A 69 10.53 -0.13 3.40
C LEU A 69 11.30 -1.35 3.90
N LEU A 70 11.17 -2.48 3.21
CA LEU A 70 11.93 -3.70 3.45
C LEU A 70 12.77 -4.01 2.22
N GLU A 71 14.08 -4.00 2.39
CA GLU A 71 15.05 -4.36 1.36
C GLU A 71 15.84 -5.58 1.83
N SER A 72 16.01 -6.57 0.94
CA SER A 72 16.88 -7.70 1.22
C SER A 72 18.32 -7.35 0.85
N VAL A 73 19.25 -7.63 1.76
CA VAL A 73 20.69 -7.44 1.57
C VAL A 73 21.36 -8.80 1.70
N GLU A 74 21.83 -9.35 0.58
CA GLU A 74 22.71 -10.53 0.59
C GLU A 74 24.17 -10.05 0.68
N GLN A 75 24.97 -10.66 1.54
CA GLN A 75 26.38 -10.29 1.75
C GLN A 75 27.19 -10.52 0.46
N GLY A 76 27.62 -9.45 -0.20
CA GLY A 76 28.61 -9.48 -1.28
C GLY A 76 28.08 -9.31 -2.72
N GLU A 77 27.47 -8.17 -3.04
CA GLU A 77 27.29 -7.65 -4.41
C GLU A 77 25.95 -7.91 -5.14
N ARG A 78 24.85 -8.20 -4.44
CA ARG A 78 23.54 -8.10 -5.08
C ARG A 78 22.48 -7.56 -4.13
N TRP A 79 21.91 -6.40 -4.47
CA TRP A 79 20.61 -5.99 -3.96
C TRP A 79 19.65 -7.17 -4.13
N GLY A 80 18.87 -7.48 -3.09
CA GLY A 80 17.91 -8.57 -3.14
C GLY A 80 16.94 -8.40 -4.31
N ARG A 81 16.42 -9.51 -4.85
CA ARG A 81 15.54 -9.50 -6.03
C ARG A 81 14.25 -8.69 -5.85
N TYR A 82 13.89 -8.37 -4.61
CA TYR A 82 12.65 -7.69 -4.26
C TYR A 82 12.87 -6.67 -3.15
N SER A 83 12.09 -5.59 -3.21
CA SER A 83 11.93 -4.60 -2.14
C SER A 83 10.44 -4.38 -1.93
N PHE A 84 10.02 -4.21 -0.67
CA PHE A 84 8.62 -4.00 -0.33
C PHE A 84 8.44 -2.62 0.29
N VAL A 85 7.59 -1.80 -0.34
CA VAL A 85 7.15 -0.51 0.19
C VAL A 85 5.69 -0.67 0.61
N GLY A 86 5.40 -0.41 1.88
CA GLY A 86 4.06 -0.46 2.43
C GLY A 86 3.65 0.85 3.09
N CYS A 87 2.38 1.20 2.96
CA CYS A 87 1.77 2.31 3.66
C CYS A 87 0.38 1.91 4.13
N ASP A 88 -0.06 2.47 5.26
CA ASP A 88 -1.40 2.26 5.82
C ASP A 88 -1.82 0.78 5.94
N PRO A 89 -1.09 -0.03 6.72
CA PRO A 89 -1.41 -1.44 6.88
C PRO A 89 -2.80 -1.64 7.50
N LEU A 90 -3.47 -2.73 7.10
CA LEU A 90 -4.78 -3.13 7.64
C LEU A 90 -4.75 -3.28 9.18
N LEU A 91 -3.62 -3.79 9.70
CA LEU A 91 -3.44 -4.09 11.11
C LEU A 91 -2.01 -3.81 11.54
N GLU A 92 -1.88 -3.12 12.66
CA GLU A 92 -0.61 -2.95 13.39
C GLU A 92 -0.70 -3.67 14.74
N VAL A 93 0.23 -4.59 15.00
CA VAL A 93 0.32 -5.34 16.27
C VAL A 93 1.59 -4.90 16.98
N ARG A 94 1.46 -4.49 18.25
CA ARG A 94 2.59 -4.06 19.09
C ARG A 94 2.71 -5.00 20.27
N GLY A 95 3.92 -5.40 20.63
CA GLY A 95 4.19 -6.21 21.82
C GLY A 95 5.17 -5.52 22.74
N ARG A 96 5.05 -5.74 24.06
CA ARG A 96 6.12 -5.44 25.03
C ARG A 96 6.65 -6.76 25.58
N ALA A 97 7.97 -6.85 25.78
CA ALA A 97 8.57 -8.05 26.36
C ALA A 97 8.00 -8.30 27.77
N GLY A 98 7.50 -9.52 28.01
CA GLY A 98 6.89 -9.94 29.28
C GLY A 98 5.44 -9.51 29.50
N GLY A 99 4.79 -8.87 28.53
CA GLY A 99 3.37 -8.49 28.59
C GLY A 99 2.56 -9.07 27.43
N ALA A 100 1.24 -9.18 27.60
CA ALA A 100 0.33 -9.49 26.49
C ALA A 100 0.49 -8.45 25.36
N PRO A 101 0.30 -8.83 24.08
CA PRO A 101 0.39 -7.90 22.96
C PRO A 101 -0.53 -6.69 23.19
N ASP A 102 0.03 -5.50 23.03
CA ASP A 102 -0.70 -4.24 23.11
C ASP A 102 -1.57 -4.06 21.86
N ARG A 103 -2.68 -3.34 22.05
CA ARG A 103 -3.85 -3.21 21.19
C ARG A 103 -3.55 -3.30 19.68
N ALA A 104 -4.07 -4.34 19.03
CA ALA A 104 -4.11 -4.45 17.58
C ALA A 104 -4.93 -3.29 17.01
N ARG A 105 -4.30 -2.34 16.31
CA ARG A 105 -5.02 -1.24 15.66
C ARG A 105 -5.45 -1.71 14.27
N ARG A 106 -6.68 -2.20 14.15
CA ARG A 106 -7.32 -2.35 12.83
C ARG A 106 -7.73 -0.97 12.34
N ARG A 107 -7.17 -0.51 11.22
CA ARG A 107 -7.64 0.73 10.57
C ARG A 107 -8.74 0.36 9.59
N CYS A 108 -9.99 0.28 10.07
CA CYS A 108 -11.14 0.21 9.18
C CYS A 108 -11.35 1.58 8.52
N ARG A 109 -10.97 1.75 7.25
CA ARG A 109 -11.16 3.01 6.51
C ARG A 109 -12.49 3.12 5.76
N ARG A 110 -13.41 2.16 5.88
CA ARG A 110 -14.70 2.25 5.16
C ARG A 110 -15.89 1.65 5.90
N CYS A 111 -16.59 2.53 6.61
CA CYS A 111 -18.06 2.52 6.72
C CYS A 111 -18.55 3.98 6.76
N SER A 112 -18.42 4.71 5.64
CA SER A 112 -18.99 6.08 5.54
C SER A 112 -19.68 6.37 4.20
N ARG A 113 -19.70 5.42 3.26
CA ARG A 113 -20.63 5.44 2.13
C ARG A 113 -21.10 4.01 1.94
N GLY A 114 -22.39 3.83 2.22
CA GLY A 114 -23.06 2.54 2.32
C GLY A 114 -22.95 1.71 1.05
N TRP A 115 -23.61 0.55 1.14
CA TRP A 115 -23.48 -0.66 0.34
C TRP A 115 -22.48 -1.62 1.02
N TRP A 116 -22.96 -2.82 1.36
CA TRP A 116 -22.33 -3.88 2.19
C TRP A 116 -22.35 -3.65 3.72
N ALA A 117 -23.53 -3.43 4.32
CA ALA A 117 -23.69 -3.30 5.79
C ALA A 117 -23.94 -4.64 6.54
N THR A 118 -24.16 -5.76 5.85
CA THR A 118 -24.64 -6.99 6.52
C THR A 118 -23.52 -7.90 7.05
N TRP A 119 -22.26 -7.69 6.67
CA TRP A 119 -21.14 -8.59 7.02
C TRP A 119 -20.08 -7.96 7.94
N ALA A 120 -20.26 -6.70 8.35
CA ALA A 120 -19.25 -5.97 9.14
C ALA A 120 -19.28 -6.27 10.64
N THR A 121 -20.36 -6.87 11.16
CA THR A 121 -20.54 -7.10 12.61
C THR A 121 -19.75 -8.29 13.15
N THR A 122 -19.36 -9.26 12.34
CA THR A 122 -18.61 -10.44 12.81
C THR A 122 -17.09 -10.21 12.87
N TRP A 123 -16.57 -9.09 12.37
CA TRP A 123 -15.13 -8.77 12.34
C TRP A 123 -14.74 -7.58 13.23
N CYS A 124 -15.59 -7.24 14.20
CA CYS A 124 -15.33 -6.27 15.27
C CYS A 124 -15.67 -6.80 16.68
N ALA A 125 -15.97 -8.09 16.82
CA ALA A 125 -16.04 -8.78 18.11
C ALA A 125 -14.79 -9.63 18.32
#